data_AF-A0A8S9MC20-F1
#
_entry.id   AF-A0A8S9MC20-F1
#
_cell.length_a   1.000
_cell.length_b   1.000
_cell.length_c   1.000
_cell.angle_alpha   90.00
_cell.angle_beta   90.00
_cell.angle_gamma   90.00
#
_symmetry.space_group_name_H-M   'P 1'
#
loop_
_entity.id
_entity.type
_entity.pdbx_description
1 polymer ?
#
loop_
_entity_poly.entity_id
_entity_poly.type
_entity_poly.pdbx_seq_one_letter_code
_entity_poly.pdbx_strand_id
1 'polypeptide(L)'
;MELSVKGNKRDLFSESDVWYNNVPHPKLVEYKKEQNWVKKEGEFLVFPGGGTQFKYGVTHYVEFIEKALPVIKWGKNIRVVLDVGCGVASFGGFLLDKDVITMSFAPKDEHEAQIQFALERGIPATLSVIGTQQLTFPANAFDLIHCARCRVHWDADGGKPLLELNRVLRPGGFFIWSATPVYRDNDRDSKIWTAMVSLTKSICWKVVAKTVDSSGIGLVIYQKPTSESCYKKRSTQEPPLCAKEEANASWYAPLRQCISKLPSGAVQKWPELWPKRLGSVKPQSVLVDSKTFKKDTEKWSEIVSDVYLERLAVNWSSVRNVMDMNAGFGGFAAALVNRPLWVMNVVPVDKPDTLSVVFDRGLIGVYHDWCESLNTYPRTYDLLHSSFYLGDVTQR
;
A
#
# COMPACT_ATOMS: atom_id res chain seq x y z
N MET A 1 -18.84 -17.68 14.95
CA MET A 1 -19.74 -16.64 14.42
C MET A 1 -19.38 -16.40 12.96
N GLU A 2 -20.21 -16.88 12.04
CA GLU A 2 -20.11 -16.52 10.64
C GLU A 2 -20.56 -15.06 10.50
N LEU A 3 -19.60 -14.17 10.25
CA LEU A 3 -19.89 -12.77 9.92
C LEU A 3 -20.47 -12.75 8.51
N SER A 4 -21.80 -12.59 8.42
CA SER A 4 -22.51 -12.33 7.18
C SER A 4 -22.09 -10.96 6.64
N VAL A 5 -21.20 -10.95 5.65
CA VAL A 5 -20.75 -9.75 4.95
C VAL A 5 -21.65 -9.50 3.75
N LYS A 6 -22.85 -8.98 3.97
CA LYS A 6 -23.67 -8.33 2.92
C LYS A 6 -24.50 -7.20 3.52
N GLY A 7 -23.91 -6.01 3.53
CA GLY A 7 -24.64 -4.76 3.67
C GLY A 7 -23.97 -3.75 2.76
N ASN A 8 -24.74 -3.13 1.86
CA ASN A 8 -24.31 -2.00 1.04
C ASN A 8 -23.73 -0.92 1.97
N LYS A 9 -22.40 -0.84 2.04
CA LYS A 9 -21.69 0.26 2.69
C LYS A 9 -21.43 1.30 1.60
N ARG A 10 -21.63 2.60 1.91
CA ARG A 10 -20.90 3.77 1.36
C ARG A 10 -21.71 4.88 0.65
N ASP A 11 -22.83 5.32 1.21
CA ASP A 11 -23.39 6.64 0.85
C ASP A 11 -22.76 7.82 1.64
N LEU A 12 -21.59 7.64 2.27
CA LEU A 12 -20.97 8.66 3.15
C LEU A 12 -19.56 9.09 2.76
N PHE A 13 -19.00 8.59 1.67
CA PHE A 13 -17.73 9.08 1.15
C PHE A 13 -17.96 9.92 -0.10
N SER A 14 -17.59 11.19 -0.06
CA SER A 14 -17.34 11.97 -1.27
C SER A 14 -16.00 11.52 -1.88
N GLU A 15 -15.85 10.23 -2.22
CA GLU A 15 -14.67 9.76 -2.97
C GLU A 15 -14.50 10.56 -4.28
N SER A 16 -15.60 11.14 -4.77
CA SER A 16 -15.70 11.99 -5.94
C SER A 16 -15.32 13.46 -5.73
N ASP A 17 -15.31 14.00 -4.51
CA ASP A 17 -15.32 15.45 -4.31
C ASP A 17 -14.76 15.93 -2.95
N VAL A 18 -14.03 17.05 -2.98
CA VAL A 18 -13.37 17.69 -1.83
C VAL A 18 -13.67 19.19 -1.84
N TRP A 19 -13.91 19.81 -0.68
CA TRP A 19 -14.04 21.26 -0.60
C TRP A 19 -12.80 21.96 -1.13
N TYR A 20 -12.97 22.89 -2.08
CA TYR A 20 -11.86 23.64 -2.67
C TYR A 20 -11.00 24.33 -1.61
N ASN A 21 -11.63 24.86 -0.55
CA ASN A 21 -10.95 25.56 0.52
C ASN A 21 -10.09 24.64 1.42
N ASN A 22 -10.28 23.32 1.38
CA ASN A 22 -9.40 22.38 2.10
C ASN A 22 -8.03 22.27 1.41
N VAL A 23 -8.01 22.36 0.08
CA VAL A 23 -6.81 22.27 -0.76
C VAL A 23 -6.89 23.28 -1.90
N PRO A 24 -6.76 24.60 -1.61
CA PRO A 24 -6.96 25.65 -2.61
C PRO A 24 -5.76 25.73 -3.55
N HIS A 25 -5.72 24.82 -4.54
CA HIS A 25 -4.59 24.68 -5.46
C HIS A 25 -5.00 24.99 -6.91
N PRO A 26 -5.27 26.27 -7.26
CA PRO A 26 -5.82 26.66 -8.56
C PRO A 26 -4.96 26.20 -9.74
N LYS A 27 -3.63 26.26 -9.60
CA LYS A 27 -2.67 25.87 -10.64
C LYS A 27 -2.73 24.39 -11.02
N LEU A 28 -3.11 23.51 -10.09
CA LEU A 28 -3.16 22.06 -10.38
C LEU A 28 -4.39 21.72 -11.20
N VAL A 29 -5.53 22.34 -10.88
CA VAL A 29 -6.79 22.20 -11.64
C VAL A 29 -6.58 22.65 -13.08
N GLU A 30 -5.83 23.72 -13.29
CA GLU A 30 -5.51 24.22 -14.62
C GLU A 30 -4.51 23.30 -15.37
N TYR A 31 -3.38 22.97 -14.74
CA TYR A 31 -2.32 22.16 -15.36
C TYR A 31 -2.74 20.72 -15.69
N LYS A 32 -3.72 20.16 -14.97
CA LYS A 32 -4.17 18.77 -15.13
C LYS A 32 -5.55 18.62 -15.76
N LYS A 33 -6.16 19.72 -16.23
CA LYS A 33 -7.51 19.74 -16.81
C LYS A 33 -7.71 18.71 -17.93
N GLU A 34 -6.74 18.63 -18.85
CA GLU A 34 -6.79 17.70 -19.99
C GLU A 34 -6.67 16.22 -19.60
N GLN A 35 -6.10 15.93 -18.43
CA GLN A 35 -5.91 14.56 -17.95
C GLN A 35 -7.11 14.07 -17.12
N ASN A 36 -8.13 14.91 -16.90
CA ASN A 36 -9.27 14.60 -16.04
C ASN A 36 -8.84 14.06 -14.66
N TRP A 37 -7.79 14.65 -14.06
CA TRP A 37 -7.36 14.31 -12.69
C TRP A 37 -8.25 14.94 -11.64
N VAL A 38 -8.49 16.25 -11.78
CA VAL A 38 -9.29 17.05 -10.86
C VAL A 38 -9.94 18.19 -11.64
N LYS A 39 -11.20 18.49 -11.31
CA LYS A 39 -11.97 19.62 -11.86
C LYS A 39 -12.48 20.46 -10.71
N LYS A 40 -12.62 21.77 -10.89
CA LYS A 40 -13.33 22.61 -9.92
C LYS A 40 -14.78 22.76 -10.38
N GLU A 41 -15.72 22.40 -9.52
CA GLU A 41 -17.16 22.57 -9.74
C GLU A 41 -17.75 23.30 -8.53
N GLY A 42 -18.08 24.60 -8.72
CA GLY A 42 -18.53 25.46 -7.62
C GLY A 42 -17.50 25.56 -6.50
N GLU A 43 -17.90 25.14 -5.29
CA GLU A 43 -17.07 25.12 -4.08
C GLU A 43 -16.27 23.82 -3.91
N PHE A 44 -16.38 22.89 -4.86
CA PHE A 44 -15.78 21.55 -4.78
C PHE A 44 -14.70 21.32 -5.84
N LEU A 45 -13.81 20.40 -5.53
CA LEU A 45 -12.87 19.75 -6.43
C LEU A 45 -13.37 18.35 -6.69
N VAL A 46 -13.67 18.02 -7.94
CA VAL A 46 -14.22 16.74 -8.39
C VAL A 46 -13.13 15.88 -9.04
N PHE A 47 -13.12 14.57 -8.76
CA PHE A 47 -12.11 13.61 -9.21
C PHE A 47 -12.71 12.57 -10.15
N PRO A 48 -12.77 12.81 -11.47
CA PRO A 48 -13.45 11.93 -12.42
C PRO A 48 -12.68 10.63 -12.74
N GLY A 49 -11.60 10.31 -12.01
CA GLY A 49 -10.87 9.05 -12.13
C GLY A 49 -10.02 8.92 -13.40
N GLY A 50 -9.78 10.02 -14.12
CA GLY A 50 -8.93 10.06 -15.30
C GLY A 50 -7.44 10.09 -14.96
N GLY A 51 -6.62 10.05 -16.01
CA GLY A 51 -5.19 10.29 -15.89
C GLY A 51 -4.42 9.89 -17.13
N THR A 52 -3.12 10.17 -17.15
CA THR A 52 -2.28 9.81 -18.31
C THR A 52 -2.40 8.32 -18.67
N GLN A 53 -2.34 7.42 -17.68
CA GLN A 53 -2.48 5.98 -17.91
C GLN A 53 -3.94 5.50 -17.82
N PHE A 54 -4.87 6.38 -17.42
CA PHE A 54 -6.29 6.08 -17.24
C PHE A 54 -7.12 6.87 -18.27
N LYS A 55 -6.78 6.74 -19.56
CA LYS A 55 -7.40 7.51 -20.65
C LYS A 55 -8.92 7.32 -20.73
N TYR A 56 -9.38 6.09 -20.50
CA TYR A 56 -10.80 5.73 -20.42
C TYR A 56 -11.29 5.57 -18.96
N GLY A 57 -10.59 6.20 -18.01
CA GLY A 57 -10.90 6.13 -16.59
C GLY A 57 -10.30 4.93 -15.86
N VAL A 58 -10.24 5.03 -14.53
CA VAL A 58 -9.66 4.01 -13.65
C VAL A 58 -10.41 2.68 -13.70
N THR A 59 -11.73 2.70 -13.87
CA THR A 59 -12.56 1.48 -13.99
C THR A 59 -12.12 0.61 -15.16
N HIS A 60 -12.01 1.19 -16.35
CA HIS A 60 -11.51 0.50 -17.54
C HIS A 60 -10.09 -0.04 -17.32
N TYR A 61 -9.22 0.71 -16.66
CA TYR A 61 -7.85 0.27 -16.37
C TYR A 61 -7.80 -0.93 -15.41
N VAL A 62 -8.64 -0.96 -14.37
CA VAL A 62 -8.71 -2.12 -13.46
C VAL A 62 -9.28 -3.34 -14.16
N GLU A 63 -10.32 -3.20 -14.98
CA GLU A 63 -10.84 -4.29 -15.80
C GLU A 63 -9.80 -4.81 -16.81
N PHE A 64 -8.99 -3.91 -17.37
CA PHE A 64 -7.89 -4.27 -18.24
C PHE A 64 -6.85 -5.14 -17.51
N ILE A 65 -6.50 -4.80 -16.26
CA ILE A 65 -5.63 -5.64 -15.42
C ILE A 65 -6.25 -7.02 -15.15
N GLU A 66 -7.54 -7.05 -14.77
CA GLU A 66 -8.27 -8.30 -14.49
C GLU A 66 -8.28 -9.22 -15.72
N LYS A 67 -8.51 -8.66 -16.92
CA LYS A 67 -8.47 -9.39 -18.19
C LYS A 67 -7.05 -9.87 -18.53
N ALA A 68 -6.03 -9.05 -18.27
CA ALA A 68 -4.64 -9.38 -18.56
C ALA A 68 -4.12 -10.54 -17.70
N LEU A 69 -4.57 -10.64 -16.44
CA LEU A 69 -4.16 -11.72 -15.54
C LEU A 69 -5.29 -12.13 -14.57
N PRO A 70 -6.19 -13.04 -14.97
CA PRO A 70 -7.39 -13.43 -14.19
C PRO A 70 -7.15 -14.06 -12.82
N VAL A 71 -5.89 -14.39 -12.47
CA VAL A 71 -5.54 -14.86 -11.12
C VAL A 71 -5.60 -13.72 -10.09
N ILE A 72 -5.55 -12.46 -10.53
CA ILE A 72 -5.76 -11.28 -9.69
C ILE A 72 -7.26 -11.19 -9.40
N LYS A 73 -7.64 -11.47 -8.16
CA LYS A 73 -9.02 -11.29 -7.67
C LYS A 73 -8.99 -10.29 -6.52
N TRP A 74 -9.32 -9.04 -6.84
CA TRP A 74 -9.44 -7.94 -5.87
C TRP A 74 -10.42 -8.31 -4.75
N GLY A 75 -10.08 -7.96 -3.51
CA GLY A 75 -10.87 -8.25 -2.33
C GLY A 75 -10.90 -9.72 -1.94
N LYS A 76 -10.06 -10.56 -2.56
CA LYS A 76 -9.95 -11.99 -2.26
C LYS A 76 -8.50 -12.36 -1.98
N ASN A 77 -7.72 -12.69 -3.01
CA ASN A 77 -6.30 -12.97 -2.86
C ASN A 77 -5.46 -11.68 -2.89
N ILE A 78 -5.91 -10.65 -3.61
CA ILE A 78 -5.28 -9.33 -3.55
C ILE A 78 -6.10 -8.45 -2.62
N ARG A 79 -5.53 -8.09 -1.46
CA ARG A 79 -6.20 -7.25 -0.45
C ARG A 79 -5.36 -6.04 -0.04
N VAL A 80 -4.04 -6.18 0.06
CA VAL A 80 -3.15 -5.08 0.46
C VAL A 80 -2.24 -4.69 -0.70
N VAL A 81 -2.38 -3.46 -1.16
CA VAL A 81 -1.70 -2.93 -2.36
C VAL A 81 -0.83 -1.73 -2.02
N LEU A 82 0.31 -1.62 -2.68
CA LEU A 82 1.15 -0.42 -2.67
C LEU A 82 1.03 0.28 -4.02
N ASP A 83 0.63 1.55 -4.04
CA ASP A 83 0.54 2.35 -5.26
C ASP A 83 1.63 3.43 -5.28
N VAL A 84 2.62 3.24 -6.16
CA VAL A 84 3.80 4.11 -6.26
C VAL A 84 3.51 5.26 -7.23
N GLY A 85 3.74 6.50 -6.80
CA GLY A 85 3.57 7.70 -7.64
C GLY A 85 2.11 7.93 -8.06
N CYS A 86 1.19 7.60 -7.17
CA CYS A 86 -0.27 7.45 -7.33
C CYS A 86 -1.05 8.67 -7.87
N GLY A 87 -0.42 9.83 -8.05
CA GLY A 87 -1.14 11.07 -8.33
C GLY A 87 -2.16 11.36 -7.22
N VAL A 88 -3.42 11.59 -7.59
CA VAL A 88 -4.54 11.78 -6.65
C VAL A 88 -5.12 10.46 -6.09
N ALA A 89 -4.40 9.35 -6.23
CA ALA A 89 -4.77 8.01 -5.74
C ALA A 89 -6.09 7.44 -6.31
N SER A 90 -6.43 7.77 -7.57
CA SER A 90 -7.63 7.24 -8.24
C SER A 90 -7.68 5.71 -8.26
N PHE A 91 -6.53 5.06 -8.50
CA PHE A 91 -6.42 3.61 -8.49
C PHE A 91 -6.74 3.03 -7.11
N GLY A 92 -6.11 3.56 -6.06
CA GLY A 92 -6.36 3.17 -4.68
C GLY A 92 -7.81 3.42 -4.24
N GLY A 93 -8.38 4.58 -4.58
CA GLY A 93 -9.77 4.93 -4.29
C GLY A 93 -10.76 3.93 -4.91
N PHE A 94 -10.68 3.70 -6.22
CA PHE A 94 -11.55 2.73 -6.90
C PHE A 94 -11.43 1.30 -6.33
N LEU A 95 -10.24 0.93 -5.86
CA LEU A 95 -9.99 -0.38 -5.26
C LEU A 95 -10.62 -0.55 -3.87
N LEU A 96 -10.93 0.53 -3.16
CA LEU A 96 -11.68 0.45 -1.90
C LEU A 96 -13.00 -0.28 -2.11
N ASP A 97 -13.73 0.02 -3.19
CA ASP A 97 -15.01 -0.62 -3.57
C ASP A 97 -14.92 -2.11 -3.83
N LYS A 98 -13.72 -2.59 -4.12
CA LYS A 98 -13.42 -4.01 -4.33
C LYS A 98 -12.83 -4.68 -3.09
N ASP A 99 -13.04 -4.11 -1.89
CA ASP A 99 -12.46 -4.58 -0.63
C ASP A 99 -10.91 -4.67 -0.68
N VAL A 100 -10.25 -3.75 -1.38
CA VAL A 100 -8.79 -3.66 -1.43
C VAL A 100 -8.32 -2.38 -0.77
N ILE A 101 -7.40 -2.51 0.20
CA ILE A 101 -6.81 -1.37 0.88
C ILE A 101 -5.46 -1.06 0.22
N THR A 102 -5.35 0.15 -0.31
CA THR A 102 -4.19 0.57 -1.11
C THR A 102 -3.47 1.68 -0.37
N MET A 103 -2.23 1.42 0.05
CA MET A 103 -1.33 2.45 0.54
C MET A 103 -0.70 3.15 -0.66
N SER A 104 -1.07 4.41 -0.86
CA SER A 104 -0.51 5.21 -1.94
C SER A 104 0.66 6.06 -1.44
N PHE A 105 1.75 6.19 -2.20
CA PHE A 105 2.80 7.13 -1.81
C PHE A 105 3.41 7.89 -2.98
N ALA A 106 3.85 9.10 -2.68
CA ALA A 106 4.55 9.98 -3.60
C ALA A 106 5.52 10.88 -2.83
N PRO A 107 6.60 11.36 -3.47
CA PRO A 107 7.42 12.44 -2.92
C PRO A 107 6.59 13.73 -2.79
N LYS A 108 7.08 14.66 -1.97
CA LYS A 108 6.67 16.06 -2.09
C LYS A 108 7.41 16.65 -3.29
N ASP A 109 6.75 16.72 -4.44
CA ASP A 109 7.30 17.23 -5.69
C ASP A 109 6.58 18.48 -6.18
N GLU A 110 6.95 18.94 -7.38
CA GLU A 110 6.36 20.10 -8.07
C GLU A 110 4.84 19.99 -8.30
N HIS A 111 4.25 18.79 -8.21
CA HIS A 111 2.81 18.55 -8.37
C HIS A 111 2.08 18.62 -7.02
N GLU A 112 2.51 19.55 -6.15
CA GLU A 112 2.06 19.77 -4.77
C GLU A 112 0.58 19.38 -4.51
N ALA A 113 0.34 18.77 -3.34
CA ALA A 113 -0.97 18.35 -2.81
C ALA A 113 -1.58 17.03 -3.32
N GLN A 114 -0.91 16.24 -4.17
CA GLN A 114 -1.37 14.90 -4.59
C GLN A 114 -1.81 13.99 -3.43
N ILE A 115 -0.92 13.81 -2.45
CA ILE A 115 -1.18 13.00 -1.25
C ILE A 115 -2.24 13.66 -0.36
N GLN A 116 -2.25 15.00 -0.29
CA GLN A 116 -3.29 15.73 0.45
C GLN A 116 -4.68 15.48 -0.14
N PHE A 117 -4.85 15.48 -1.47
CA PHE A 117 -6.12 15.16 -2.10
C PHE A 117 -6.59 13.75 -1.79
N ALA A 118 -5.68 12.76 -1.84
CA ALA A 118 -6.02 11.39 -1.49
C ALA A 118 -6.55 11.32 -0.03
N LEU A 119 -5.82 11.94 0.90
CA LEU A 119 -6.19 11.96 2.32
C LEU A 119 -7.52 12.69 2.57
N GLU A 120 -7.74 13.85 1.95
CA GLU A 120 -9.00 14.60 2.06
C GLU A 120 -10.20 13.84 1.48
N ARG A 121 -9.98 12.89 0.56
CA ARG A 121 -11.00 12.00 -0.01
C ARG A 121 -11.22 10.72 0.82
N GLY A 122 -10.47 10.52 1.90
CA GLY A 122 -10.55 9.29 2.69
C GLY A 122 -9.73 8.12 2.14
N ILE A 123 -8.78 8.37 1.25
CA ILE A 123 -7.97 7.34 0.58
C ILE A 123 -6.61 7.22 1.29
N PRO A 124 -6.16 5.99 1.65
CA PRO A 124 -4.88 5.83 2.34
C PRO A 124 -3.70 6.29 1.49
N ALA A 125 -2.93 7.22 2.06
CA ALA A 125 -1.75 7.76 1.39
C ALA A 125 -0.67 8.24 2.39
N THR A 126 0.58 8.30 1.94
CA THR A 126 1.70 8.81 2.74
C THR A 126 2.77 9.49 1.87
N LEU A 127 3.53 10.41 2.45
CA LEU A 127 4.67 11.02 1.79
C LEU A 127 5.90 10.13 1.95
N SER A 128 6.49 9.69 0.84
CA SER A 128 7.68 8.84 0.87
C SER A 128 8.48 8.92 -0.43
N VAL A 129 9.78 8.61 -0.35
CA VAL A 129 10.72 8.61 -1.47
C VAL A 129 11.49 7.29 -1.48
N ILE A 130 11.24 6.47 -2.49
CA ILE A 130 11.86 5.14 -2.63
C ILE A 130 13.31 5.16 -3.12
N GLY A 131 13.81 6.31 -3.59
CA GLY A 131 15.14 6.45 -4.17
C GLY A 131 16.28 6.66 -3.16
N THR A 132 15.97 6.92 -1.89
CA THR A 132 16.99 7.33 -0.89
C THR A 132 17.14 6.33 0.25
N GLN A 133 16.04 5.79 0.75
CA GLN A 133 15.99 4.91 1.91
C GLN A 133 14.92 3.84 1.73
N GLN A 134 14.98 2.79 2.56
CA GLN A 134 13.93 1.78 2.60
C GLN A 134 12.60 2.42 3.01
N LEU A 135 11.51 1.88 2.47
CA LEU A 135 10.17 2.25 2.87
C LEU A 135 9.92 1.78 4.30
N THR A 136 9.11 2.53 5.04
CA THR A 136 8.74 2.27 6.44
C THR A 136 7.71 1.13 6.59
N PHE A 137 7.76 0.16 5.66
CA PHE A 137 6.95 -1.05 5.64
C PHE A 137 7.82 -2.28 5.94
N PRO A 138 7.22 -3.35 6.51
CA PRO A 138 7.94 -4.60 6.74
C PRO A 138 8.25 -5.30 5.41
N ALA A 139 9.19 -6.24 5.45
CA ALA A 139 9.40 -7.14 4.32
C ALA A 139 8.16 -8.01 4.08
N ASN A 140 7.89 -8.36 2.82
CA ASN A 140 6.76 -9.22 2.42
C ASN A 140 5.39 -8.71 2.94
N ALA A 141 5.16 -7.40 2.87
CA ALA A 141 3.97 -6.73 3.35
C ALA A 141 2.80 -6.77 2.33
N PHE A 142 3.09 -6.53 1.05
CA PHE A 142 2.08 -6.26 0.02
C PHE A 142 1.80 -7.48 -0.87
N ASP A 143 0.53 -7.67 -1.23
CA ASP A 143 0.09 -8.71 -2.16
C ASP A 143 0.39 -8.31 -3.62
N LEU A 144 0.28 -7.01 -3.90
CA LEU A 144 0.51 -6.41 -5.21
C LEU A 144 1.11 -5.01 -5.07
N ILE A 145 2.02 -4.65 -5.98
CA ILE A 145 2.56 -3.30 -6.11
C ILE A 145 2.18 -2.77 -7.50
N HIS A 146 1.74 -1.52 -7.57
CA HIS A 146 1.33 -0.86 -8.79
C HIS A 146 2.18 0.40 -9.02
N CYS A 147 2.58 0.63 -10.27
CA CYS A 147 3.18 1.87 -10.74
C CYS A 147 2.61 2.21 -12.11
N ALA A 148 1.84 3.31 -12.19
CA ALA A 148 1.36 3.90 -13.43
C ALA A 148 2.05 5.25 -13.68
N ARG A 149 3.06 5.27 -14.56
CA ARG A 149 3.91 6.46 -14.84
C ARG A 149 4.47 7.10 -13.56
N CYS A 150 4.87 6.30 -12.58
CA CYS A 150 5.29 6.76 -11.26
C CYS A 150 6.60 7.56 -11.21
N ARG A 151 7.26 7.77 -12.36
CA ARG A 151 8.52 8.52 -12.51
C ARG A 151 9.70 7.98 -11.68
N VAL A 152 9.61 6.74 -11.20
CA VAL A 152 10.73 6.06 -10.54
C VAL A 152 11.61 5.39 -11.60
N HIS A 153 12.91 5.68 -11.54
CA HIS A 153 13.92 4.98 -12.30
C HIS A 153 14.29 3.67 -11.57
N TRP A 154 13.57 2.61 -11.88
CA TRP A 154 13.70 1.31 -11.21
C TRP A 154 15.06 0.64 -11.39
N ASP A 155 15.74 0.95 -12.50
CA ASP A 155 17.09 0.49 -12.85
C ASP A 155 18.22 1.39 -12.32
N ALA A 156 17.89 2.54 -11.72
CA ALA A 156 18.87 3.47 -11.17
C ALA A 156 19.58 2.90 -9.93
N ASP A 157 20.74 3.49 -9.62
CA ASP A 157 21.56 3.18 -8.44
C ASP A 157 21.85 1.68 -8.25
N GLY A 158 22.07 0.97 -9.37
CA GLY A 158 22.30 -0.48 -9.37
C GLY A 158 21.04 -1.30 -9.08
N GLY A 159 19.85 -0.75 -9.38
CA GLY A 159 18.56 -1.41 -9.20
C GLY A 159 18.02 -1.35 -7.77
N LYS A 160 18.61 -0.52 -6.90
CA LYS A 160 18.21 -0.37 -5.48
C LYS A 160 16.71 -0.11 -5.28
N PRO A 161 16.04 0.77 -6.05
CA PRO A 161 14.60 0.98 -5.89
C PRO A 161 13.77 -0.29 -6.18
N LEU A 162 14.15 -1.08 -7.19
CA LEU A 162 13.46 -2.33 -7.49
C LEU A 162 13.76 -3.42 -6.45
N LEU A 163 14.98 -3.43 -5.88
CA LEU A 163 15.33 -4.33 -4.77
C LEU A 163 14.52 -4.02 -3.51
N GLU A 164 14.20 -2.76 -3.27
CA GLU A 164 13.28 -2.35 -2.21
C GLU A 164 11.84 -2.81 -2.47
N LEU A 165 11.34 -2.73 -3.71
CA LEU A 165 10.07 -3.37 -4.07
C LEU A 165 10.12 -4.88 -3.84
N ASN A 166 11.23 -5.54 -4.18
CA ASN A 166 11.40 -6.96 -3.90
C ASN A 166 11.40 -7.26 -2.40
N ARG A 167 11.88 -6.38 -1.53
CA ARG A 167 11.81 -6.56 -0.07
C ARG A 167 10.36 -6.52 0.40
N VAL A 168 9.58 -5.52 0.01
CA VAL A 168 8.22 -5.29 0.53
C VAL A 168 7.13 -6.13 -0.16
N LEU A 169 7.37 -6.61 -1.38
CA LEU A 169 6.45 -7.51 -2.09
C LEU A 169 6.47 -8.91 -1.50
N ARG A 170 5.31 -9.54 -1.31
CA ARG A 170 5.23 -10.93 -0.84
C ARG A 170 5.75 -11.93 -1.88
N PRO A 171 6.30 -13.09 -1.47
CA PRO A 171 6.62 -14.17 -2.40
C PRO A 171 5.39 -14.60 -3.21
N GLY A 172 5.53 -14.70 -4.53
CA GLY A 172 4.41 -14.93 -5.45
C GLY A 172 3.57 -13.70 -5.79
N GLY A 173 3.78 -12.56 -5.10
CA GLY A 173 3.06 -11.31 -5.33
C GLY A 173 3.37 -10.69 -6.70
N PHE A 174 2.56 -9.71 -7.08
CA PHE A 174 2.61 -9.11 -8.42
C PHE A 174 3.13 -7.68 -8.39
N PHE A 175 3.90 -7.31 -9.41
CA PHE A 175 4.23 -5.93 -9.71
C PHE A 175 3.66 -5.55 -11.06
N ILE A 176 2.73 -4.59 -11.08
CA ILE A 176 2.15 -4.03 -12.30
C ILE A 176 2.90 -2.75 -12.63
N TRP A 177 3.55 -2.74 -13.79
CA TRP A 177 4.24 -1.57 -14.30
C TRP A 177 3.59 -1.12 -15.61
N SER A 178 2.97 0.05 -15.58
CA SER A 178 2.42 0.73 -16.75
C SER A 178 3.19 2.04 -16.97
N ALA A 179 4.09 2.05 -17.95
CA ALA A 179 4.94 3.19 -18.26
C ALA A 179 5.32 3.18 -19.73
N THR A 180 5.79 4.32 -20.25
CA THR A 180 6.15 4.45 -21.67
C THR A 180 7.16 3.41 -22.16
N PRO A 181 8.17 2.97 -21.38
CA PRO A 181 9.07 1.89 -21.80
C PRO A 181 8.39 0.54 -22.08
N VAL A 182 7.16 0.34 -21.59
CA VAL A 182 6.44 -0.93 -21.77
C VAL A 182 5.82 -1.04 -23.16
N TYR A 183 5.38 0.09 -23.73
CA TYR A 183 4.55 0.15 -24.95
C TYR A 183 5.05 1.11 -26.02
N ARG A 184 6.19 1.77 -25.81
CA ARG A 184 6.89 2.56 -26.83
C ARG A 184 8.24 1.92 -27.15
N ASP A 185 8.71 2.16 -28.36
CA ASP A 185 9.88 1.51 -28.96
C ASP A 185 11.01 2.49 -29.34
N ASN A 186 10.88 3.79 -29.04
CA ASN A 186 11.96 4.75 -29.25
C ASN A 186 13.22 4.39 -28.44
N ASP A 187 14.38 4.88 -28.87
CA ASP A 187 15.69 4.53 -28.28
C ASP A 187 15.77 4.66 -26.76
N ARG A 188 15.16 5.72 -26.20
CA ARG A 188 15.16 5.96 -24.76
C ARG A 188 14.33 4.91 -24.02
N ASP A 189 13.09 4.71 -24.46
CA ASP A 189 12.16 3.76 -23.86
C ASP A 189 12.68 2.31 -24.00
N SER A 190 13.26 1.97 -25.16
CA SER A 190 13.88 0.66 -25.43
C SER A 190 15.07 0.35 -24.52
N LYS A 191 15.93 1.34 -24.23
CA LYS A 191 17.05 1.18 -23.27
C LYS A 191 16.55 0.90 -21.85
N ILE A 192 15.57 1.67 -21.38
CA ILE A 192 14.98 1.50 -20.04
C ILE A 192 14.28 0.13 -19.95
N TRP A 193 13.52 -0.27 -20.96
CA TRP A 193 12.89 -1.58 -21.02
C TRP A 193 13.93 -2.71 -20.90
N THR A 194 15.03 -2.60 -21.64
CA THR A 194 16.11 -3.60 -21.65
C THR A 194 16.77 -3.72 -20.28
N ALA A 195 17.09 -2.59 -19.63
CA ALA A 195 17.63 -2.55 -18.28
C ALA A 195 16.67 -3.20 -17.27
N MET A 196 15.38 -2.86 -17.36
CA MET A 196 14.35 -3.44 -16.49
C MET A 196 14.17 -4.94 -16.68
N VAL A 197 14.14 -5.44 -17.92
CA VAL A 197 14.08 -6.87 -18.20
C VAL A 197 15.32 -7.60 -17.68
N SER A 198 16.50 -7.00 -17.82
CA SER A 198 17.75 -7.56 -17.30
C SER A 198 17.72 -7.68 -15.77
N LEU A 199 17.34 -6.58 -15.09
CA LEU A 199 17.30 -6.53 -13.63
C LEU A 199 16.21 -7.43 -13.05
N THR A 200 15.00 -7.42 -13.61
CA THR A 200 13.90 -8.30 -13.15
C THR A 200 14.27 -9.78 -13.31
N LYS A 201 14.95 -10.16 -14.40
CA LYS A 201 15.49 -11.51 -14.58
C LYS A 201 16.58 -11.85 -13.55
N SER A 202 17.51 -10.94 -13.25
CA SER A 202 18.57 -11.19 -12.27
C SER A 202 18.03 -11.37 -10.84
N ILE A 203 16.87 -10.79 -10.54
CA ILE A 203 16.14 -11.01 -9.28
C ILE A 203 15.04 -12.09 -9.38
N CYS A 204 15.08 -12.92 -10.42
CA CYS A 204 14.17 -14.06 -10.65
C CYS A 204 12.68 -13.72 -10.79
N TRP A 205 12.33 -12.46 -11.07
CA TRP A 205 10.96 -12.10 -11.38
C TRP A 205 10.58 -12.60 -12.78
N LYS A 206 9.34 -13.08 -12.91
CA LYS A 206 8.81 -13.59 -14.18
C LYS A 206 7.80 -12.62 -14.75
N VAL A 207 7.85 -12.37 -16.05
CA VAL A 207 6.73 -11.72 -16.76
C VAL A 207 5.60 -12.73 -16.87
N VAL A 208 4.45 -12.41 -16.29
CA VAL A 208 3.24 -13.25 -16.32
C VAL A 208 2.15 -12.69 -17.22
N ALA A 209 2.21 -11.39 -17.53
CA ALA A 209 1.40 -10.77 -18.58
C ALA A 209 2.14 -9.55 -19.14
N LYS A 210 1.98 -9.27 -20.43
CA LYS A 210 2.35 -8.00 -21.06
C LYS A 210 1.34 -7.73 -22.17
N THR A 211 0.66 -6.59 -22.12
CA THR A 211 -0.42 -6.29 -23.06
C THR A 211 -0.62 -4.79 -23.22
N VAL A 212 -1.33 -4.39 -24.25
CA VAL A 212 -1.69 -3.02 -24.60
C VAL A 212 -3.20 -2.97 -24.83
N ASP A 213 -3.87 -1.99 -24.24
CA ASP A 213 -5.32 -1.81 -24.40
C ASP A 213 -5.66 -0.99 -25.66
N SER A 214 -6.96 -0.82 -25.91
CA SER A 214 -7.47 -0.03 -27.04
C SER A 214 -7.13 1.46 -26.98
N SER A 215 -6.65 1.98 -25.85
CA SER A 215 -6.22 3.37 -25.70
C SER A 215 -4.74 3.58 -26.08
N GLY A 216 -4.04 2.49 -26.43
CA GLY A 216 -2.61 2.45 -26.67
C GLY A 216 -1.77 2.47 -25.39
N ILE A 217 -2.39 2.27 -24.22
CA ILE A 217 -1.70 2.18 -22.93
C ILE A 217 -1.37 0.72 -22.67
N GLY A 218 -0.09 0.45 -22.42
CA GLY A 218 0.40 -0.88 -22.08
C GLY A 218 0.79 -1.04 -20.62
N LEU A 219 0.76 -2.29 -20.18
CA LEU A 219 1.28 -2.72 -18.89
C LEU A 219 2.01 -4.05 -19.02
N VAL A 220 2.91 -4.28 -18.07
CA VAL A 220 3.54 -5.57 -17.82
C VAL A 220 3.28 -5.95 -16.37
N ILE A 221 2.99 -7.23 -16.13
CA ILE A 221 2.81 -7.80 -14.80
C ILE A 221 3.97 -8.76 -14.56
N TYR A 222 4.77 -8.44 -13.56
CA TYR A 222 5.82 -9.30 -13.05
C TYR A 222 5.32 -10.07 -11.82
N GLN A 223 5.87 -11.27 -11.59
CA GLN A 223 5.60 -12.07 -10.40
C GLN A 223 6.91 -12.39 -9.68
N LYS A 224 6.96 -12.08 -8.37
CA LYS A 224 8.07 -12.43 -7.48
C LYS A 224 8.09 -13.95 -7.24
N PRO A 225 9.27 -14.61 -7.19
CA PRO A 225 9.34 -16.05 -6.93
C PRO A 225 8.74 -16.42 -5.56
N THR A 226 8.24 -17.65 -5.45
CA THR A 226 7.69 -18.24 -4.22
C THR A 226 8.73 -19.06 -3.43
N SER A 227 9.92 -19.26 -3.98
CA SER A 227 11.00 -20.02 -3.33
C SER A 227 12.38 -19.52 -3.74
N GLU A 228 13.37 -19.73 -2.88
CA GLU A 228 14.76 -19.33 -3.13
C GLU A 228 15.47 -20.20 -4.18
N SER A 229 14.81 -21.23 -4.70
CA SER A 229 15.39 -22.16 -5.67
C SER A 229 15.97 -21.46 -6.90
N CYS A 230 15.33 -20.38 -7.36
CA CYS A 230 15.86 -19.57 -8.46
C CYS A 230 17.09 -18.77 -8.04
N TYR A 231 17.09 -18.14 -6.86
CA TYR A 231 18.23 -17.34 -6.39
C TYR A 231 19.52 -18.17 -6.31
N LYS A 232 19.42 -19.41 -5.82
CA LYS A 232 20.56 -20.33 -5.71
C LYS A 232 21.07 -20.85 -7.06
N LYS A 233 20.24 -20.87 -8.10
CA LYS A 233 20.57 -21.40 -9.44
C LYS A 233 21.07 -20.34 -10.41
N ARG A 234 21.16 -19.08 -10.01
CA ARG A 234 21.66 -18.00 -10.87
C ARG A 234 23.12 -18.21 -11.22
N SER A 235 23.43 -18.11 -12.51
CA SER A 235 24.80 -18.20 -13.04
C SER A 235 25.71 -17.09 -12.49
N THR A 236 25.16 -15.88 -12.32
CA THR A 236 25.86 -14.72 -11.78
C THR A 236 25.14 -14.21 -10.54
N GLN A 237 25.89 -14.03 -9.45
CA GLN A 237 25.38 -13.53 -8.16
C GLN A 237 25.38 -11.99 -8.10
N GLU A 238 24.97 -11.33 -9.18
CA GLU A 238 24.76 -9.88 -9.26
C GLU A 238 23.28 -9.54 -9.53
N PRO A 239 22.57 -8.88 -8.59
CA PRO A 239 23.02 -8.53 -7.23
C PRO A 239 23.09 -9.77 -6.30
N PRO A 240 23.94 -9.75 -5.26
CA PRO A 240 24.10 -10.88 -4.34
C PRO A 240 22.90 -11.05 -3.41
N LEU A 241 22.80 -12.19 -2.72
CA LEU A 241 21.87 -12.37 -1.61
C LEU A 241 22.37 -11.59 -0.37
N CYS A 242 21.46 -10.99 0.40
CA CYS A 242 21.83 -10.30 1.63
C CYS A 242 22.40 -11.28 2.69
N ALA A 243 23.53 -10.94 3.33
CA ALA A 243 24.23 -11.84 4.25
C ALA A 243 23.42 -12.19 5.52
N LYS A 244 22.77 -11.18 6.13
CA LYS A 244 21.90 -11.32 7.31
C LYS A 244 20.52 -10.75 7.02
N GLU A 245 19.48 -11.36 7.59
CA GLU A 245 18.23 -10.66 7.85
C GLU A 245 18.51 -9.78 9.08
N GLU A 246 18.86 -8.52 8.87
CA GLU A 246 18.94 -7.58 10.01
C GLU A 246 17.54 -7.44 10.61
N ALA A 247 17.48 -7.46 11.95
CA ALA A 247 16.25 -7.32 12.70
C ALA A 247 15.47 -6.09 12.20
N ASN A 248 14.19 -6.30 11.93
CA ASN A 248 13.27 -5.33 11.38
C ASN A 248 13.20 -4.05 12.23
N ALA A 249 13.74 -2.98 11.67
CA ALA A 249 13.09 -1.67 11.63
C ALA A 249 13.63 -0.98 10.36
N SER A 250 12.80 -0.82 9.34
CA SER A 250 13.20 -0.13 8.10
C SER A 250 13.27 1.40 8.26
N TRP A 251 13.33 1.88 9.51
CA TRP A 251 13.37 3.29 9.88
C TRP A 251 14.78 3.85 9.63
N TYR A 252 14.89 4.85 8.74
CA TYR A 252 16.16 5.40 8.23
C TYR A 252 17.16 4.37 7.70
N ALA A 253 16.70 3.16 7.35
CA ALA A 253 17.57 2.14 6.80
C ALA A 253 17.93 2.49 5.35
N PRO A 254 19.23 2.48 4.98
CA PRO A 254 19.64 2.74 3.60
C PRO A 254 19.13 1.65 2.65
N LEU A 255 18.93 2.02 1.38
CA LEU A 255 18.58 1.06 0.34
C LEU A 255 19.69 0.02 0.18
N ARG A 256 19.28 -1.25 0.11
CA ARG A 256 20.19 -2.39 -0.05
C ARG A 256 20.50 -2.67 -1.51
N GLN A 257 21.73 -3.05 -1.79
CA GLN A 257 22.18 -3.53 -3.11
C GLN A 257 22.27 -5.07 -3.13
N CYS A 258 21.37 -5.74 -2.42
CA CYS A 258 21.30 -7.20 -2.34
C CYS A 258 19.84 -7.65 -2.37
N ILE A 259 19.60 -8.88 -2.81
CA ILE A 259 18.28 -9.49 -2.80
C ILE A 259 17.97 -9.97 -1.40
N SER A 260 16.85 -9.49 -0.87
CA SER A 260 16.30 -9.99 0.40
C SER A 260 15.96 -11.47 0.28
N LYS A 261 16.39 -12.26 1.27
CA LYS A 261 16.07 -13.68 1.34
C LYS A 261 14.55 -13.88 1.37
N LEU A 262 14.09 -14.97 0.77
CA LEU A 262 12.70 -15.38 0.97
C LEU A 262 12.69 -16.22 2.25
N PRO A 263 11.67 -16.09 3.10
CA PRO A 263 11.72 -16.83 4.35
C PRO A 263 11.76 -18.36 4.05
N SER A 264 12.53 -19.14 4.82
CA SER A 264 12.79 -20.56 4.53
C SER A 264 11.82 -21.49 5.27
N GLY A 265 11.22 -22.49 4.59
CA GLY A 265 10.39 -23.52 5.24
C GLY A 265 9.38 -24.23 4.33
N ALA A 266 8.89 -25.40 4.76
CA ALA A 266 7.90 -26.20 4.04
C ALA A 266 6.55 -25.45 3.95
N VAL A 267 6.22 -25.01 2.74
CA VAL A 267 4.98 -24.33 2.33
C VAL A 267 4.72 -22.99 3.04
N GLN A 268 5.33 -21.93 2.51
CA GLN A 268 4.80 -20.57 2.69
C GLN A 268 3.48 -20.44 1.96
N LYS A 269 2.39 -20.71 2.68
CA LYS A 269 1.08 -20.33 2.17
C LYS A 269 0.99 -18.81 2.17
N TRP A 270 0.49 -18.28 1.07
CA TRP A 270 -0.10 -16.95 1.04
C TRP A 270 -1.04 -16.77 2.25
N PRO A 271 -1.25 -15.53 2.74
CA PRO A 271 -2.29 -15.29 3.74
C PRO A 271 -3.61 -15.94 3.31
N GLU A 272 -4.44 -16.27 4.30
CA GLU A 272 -5.81 -16.67 4.04
C GLU A 272 -6.51 -15.65 3.13
N LEU A 273 -7.48 -16.11 2.35
CA LEU A 273 -8.26 -15.21 1.50
C LEU A 273 -9.04 -14.21 2.36
N TRP A 274 -9.21 -12.99 1.88
CA TRP A 274 -10.10 -12.04 2.52
C TRP A 274 -11.55 -12.57 2.50
N PRO A 275 -12.34 -12.41 3.58
CA PRO A 275 -12.03 -11.70 4.83
C PRO A 275 -11.41 -12.56 5.95
N LYS A 276 -11.19 -13.86 5.72
CA LYS A 276 -10.70 -14.79 6.77
C LYS A 276 -9.35 -14.37 7.35
N ARG A 277 -8.48 -13.73 6.55
CA ARG A 277 -7.18 -13.25 7.04
C ARG A 277 -7.26 -12.28 8.22
N LEU A 278 -8.35 -11.54 8.38
CA LEU A 278 -8.49 -10.54 9.44
C LEU A 278 -8.34 -11.12 10.86
N GLY A 279 -8.84 -12.35 11.06
CA GLY A 279 -8.80 -13.07 12.33
C GLY A 279 -7.79 -14.22 12.36
N SER A 280 -6.95 -14.38 11.33
CA SER A 280 -5.98 -15.47 11.26
C SER A 280 -4.56 -14.95 11.51
N VAL A 281 -3.80 -15.65 12.35
CA VAL A 281 -2.34 -15.49 12.40
C VAL A 281 -1.73 -16.44 11.39
N LYS A 282 -0.71 -15.98 10.66
CA LYS A 282 0.10 -16.92 9.88
C LYS A 282 0.70 -17.97 10.83
N PRO A 283 0.56 -19.27 10.53
CA PRO A 283 1.04 -20.36 11.40
C PRO A 283 2.53 -20.30 11.76
N GLN A 284 3.32 -19.49 11.06
CA GLN A 284 4.78 -19.38 11.18
C GLN A 284 5.24 -17.96 11.51
N SER A 285 4.37 -17.06 12.01
CA SER A 285 4.86 -15.80 12.58
C SER A 285 5.69 -16.12 13.82
N VAL A 286 7.02 -16.11 13.68
CA VAL A 286 7.99 -16.39 14.76
C VAL A 286 7.80 -15.43 15.94
N LEU A 287 7.15 -14.29 15.70
CA LEU A 287 7.05 -13.17 16.63
C LEU A 287 5.83 -13.22 17.55
N VAL A 288 4.78 -13.99 17.22
CA VAL A 288 3.49 -13.89 17.93
C VAL A 288 2.82 -15.24 18.12
N ASP A 289 2.52 -15.59 19.38
CA ASP A 289 1.73 -16.77 19.67
C ASP A 289 0.23 -16.55 19.34
N SER A 290 -0.41 -17.58 18.79
CA SER A 290 -1.81 -17.53 18.32
C SER A 290 -2.81 -17.17 19.43
N LYS A 291 -2.54 -17.56 20.68
CA LYS A 291 -3.44 -17.32 21.82
C LYS A 291 -3.43 -15.83 22.19
N THR A 292 -2.26 -15.20 22.22
CA THR A 292 -2.11 -13.76 22.49
C THR A 292 -2.76 -12.92 21.42
N PHE A 293 -2.57 -13.24 20.14
CA PHE A 293 -3.25 -12.56 19.05
C PHE A 293 -4.78 -12.65 19.14
N LYS A 294 -5.30 -13.84 19.43
CA LYS A 294 -6.74 -14.07 19.56
C LYS A 294 -7.31 -13.25 20.73
N LYS A 295 -6.63 -13.28 21.88
CA LYS A 295 -7.01 -12.48 23.06
C LYS A 295 -7.01 -10.98 22.77
N ASP A 296 -6.00 -10.48 22.05
CA ASP A 296 -5.94 -9.08 21.61
C ASP A 296 -7.13 -8.72 20.70
N THR A 297 -7.43 -9.56 19.71
CA THR A 297 -8.53 -9.35 18.77
C THR A 297 -9.89 -9.35 19.47
N GLU A 298 -10.13 -10.30 20.38
CA GLU A 298 -11.37 -10.37 21.17
C GLU A 298 -11.51 -9.15 22.07
N LYS A 299 -10.44 -8.80 22.79
CA LYS A 299 -10.41 -7.62 23.68
C LYS A 299 -10.72 -6.33 22.92
N TRP A 300 -10.08 -6.10 21.77
CA TRP A 300 -10.34 -4.88 20.98
C TRP A 300 -11.74 -4.87 20.37
N SER A 301 -12.27 -6.02 19.96
CA SER A 301 -13.65 -6.12 19.49
C SER A 301 -14.65 -5.70 20.57
N GLU A 302 -14.45 -6.16 21.81
CA GLU A 302 -15.30 -5.80 22.95
C GLU A 302 -15.18 -4.32 23.30
N ILE A 303 -13.95 -3.82 23.46
CA ILE A 303 -13.67 -2.42 23.81
C ILE A 303 -14.22 -1.47 22.76
N VAL A 304 -14.03 -1.75 21.46
CA VAL A 304 -14.53 -0.88 20.39
C VAL A 304 -16.06 -0.85 20.38
N SER A 305 -16.71 -2.00 20.56
CA SER A 305 -18.17 -2.06 20.62
C SER A 305 -18.73 -1.27 21.82
N ASP A 306 -18.27 -1.59 23.03
CA ASP A 306 -18.85 -1.05 24.26
C ASP A 306 -18.41 0.39 24.55
N VAL A 307 -17.15 0.73 24.33
CA VAL A 307 -16.62 2.05 24.68
C VAL A 307 -16.67 3.01 23.52
N TYR A 308 -16.06 2.65 22.38
CA TYR A 308 -15.84 3.59 21.29
C TYR A 308 -17.11 3.88 20.49
N LEU A 309 -17.93 2.87 20.24
CA LEU A 309 -19.13 3.00 19.42
C LEU A 309 -20.37 3.41 20.22
N GLU A 310 -20.50 2.97 21.48
CA GLU A 310 -21.69 3.22 22.29
C GLU A 310 -21.55 4.38 23.28
N ARG A 311 -20.39 4.51 23.95
CA ARG A 311 -20.23 5.43 25.09
C ARG A 311 -19.50 6.72 24.75
N LEU A 312 -18.57 6.69 23.81
CA LEU A 312 -17.89 7.90 23.34
C LEU A 312 -18.79 8.66 22.37
N ALA A 313 -18.94 9.97 22.59
CA ALA A 313 -19.69 10.87 21.73
C ALA A 313 -18.93 11.22 20.43
N VAL A 314 -18.36 10.22 19.76
CA VAL A 314 -17.70 10.37 18.47
C VAL A 314 -18.76 10.24 17.38
N ASN A 315 -18.85 11.25 16.51
CA ASN A 315 -19.67 11.14 15.31
C ASN A 315 -18.94 10.26 14.26
N TRP A 316 -19.08 8.94 14.36
CA TRP A 316 -18.44 7.99 13.45
C TRP A 316 -18.84 8.15 11.98
N SER A 317 -19.95 8.84 11.69
CA SER A 317 -20.34 9.14 10.30
C SER A 317 -19.47 10.21 9.64
N SER A 318 -18.78 11.05 10.43
CA SER A 318 -17.86 12.08 9.94
C SER A 318 -16.38 11.68 9.99
N VAL A 319 -16.07 10.47 10.48
CA VAL A 319 -14.70 9.97 10.60
C VAL A 319 -14.36 9.12 9.39
N ARG A 320 -13.29 9.47 8.68
CA ARG A 320 -12.84 8.81 7.46
C ARG A 320 -11.44 8.22 7.63
N ASN A 321 -10.57 8.99 8.28
CA ASN A 321 -9.16 8.68 8.46
C ASN A 321 -8.84 8.57 9.94
N VAL A 322 -8.48 7.37 10.39
CA VAL A 322 -8.07 7.14 11.78
C VAL A 322 -6.58 6.82 11.82
N MET A 323 -5.89 7.28 12.84
CA MET A 323 -4.54 6.82 13.15
C MET A 323 -4.55 6.08 14.47
N ASP A 324 -4.06 4.84 14.46
CA ASP A 324 -3.71 4.12 15.67
C ASP A 324 -2.22 4.31 15.93
N MET A 325 -1.88 5.09 16.97
CA MET A 325 -0.51 5.52 17.24
C MET A 325 0.35 4.41 17.84
N ASN A 326 -0.26 3.34 18.33
CA ASN A 326 0.42 2.17 18.88
C ASN A 326 -0.41 0.91 18.60
N ALA A 327 -0.37 0.46 17.35
CA ALA A 327 -1.33 -0.51 16.84
C ALA A 327 -1.16 -1.93 17.39
N GLY A 328 0.01 -2.30 17.90
CA GLY A 328 0.34 -3.68 18.24
C GLY A 328 0.00 -4.63 17.09
N PHE A 329 -0.94 -5.57 17.30
CA PHE A 329 -1.38 -6.49 16.24
C PHE A 329 -2.48 -5.93 15.32
N GLY A 330 -2.87 -4.66 15.46
CA GLY A 330 -3.92 -4.01 14.68
C GLY A 330 -5.34 -4.39 15.11
N GLY A 331 -5.53 -4.78 16.38
CA GLY A 331 -6.83 -5.22 16.90
C GLY A 331 -7.91 -4.13 16.84
N PHE A 332 -7.54 -2.88 17.16
CA PHE A 332 -8.44 -1.73 17.05
C PHE A 332 -8.94 -1.53 15.61
N ALA A 333 -8.02 -1.50 14.63
CA ALA A 333 -8.38 -1.40 13.22
C ALA A 333 -9.22 -2.58 12.73
N ALA A 334 -8.94 -3.80 13.21
CA ALA A 334 -9.73 -4.97 12.87
C ALA A 334 -11.17 -4.89 13.39
N ALA A 335 -11.38 -4.33 14.59
CA ALA A 335 -12.72 -4.10 15.13
C ALA A 335 -13.50 -3.04 14.35
N LEU A 336 -12.81 -2.06 13.73
CA LEU A 336 -13.39 -1.01 12.90
C LEU A 336 -13.55 -1.39 11.42
N VAL A 337 -13.12 -2.59 10.99
CA VAL A 337 -13.11 -3.00 9.56
C VAL A 337 -14.46 -2.85 8.86
N ASN A 338 -15.55 -2.88 9.63
CA ASN A 338 -16.90 -2.79 9.09
C ASN A 338 -17.42 -1.37 8.93
N ARG A 339 -16.66 -0.36 9.36
CA ARG A 339 -17.00 1.04 9.19
C ARG A 339 -16.47 1.57 7.86
N PRO A 340 -17.13 2.58 7.28
CA PRO A 340 -16.61 3.32 6.14
C PRO A 340 -15.48 4.24 6.62
N LEU A 341 -14.34 3.67 7.01
CA LEU A 341 -13.11 4.38 7.35
C LEU A 341 -11.90 3.46 7.13
N TRP A 342 -10.70 4.03 7.18
CA TRP A 342 -9.46 3.25 7.27
C TRP A 342 -8.63 3.70 8.46
N VAL A 343 -7.71 2.82 8.88
CA VAL A 343 -6.81 3.07 10.00
C VAL A 343 -5.36 2.97 9.53
N MET A 344 -4.59 4.05 9.74
CA MET A 344 -3.13 3.99 9.70
C MET A 344 -2.65 3.33 10.99
N ASN A 345 -2.23 2.08 10.90
CA ASN A 345 -1.69 1.34 12.05
C ASN A 345 -0.21 1.67 12.22
N VAL A 346 0.13 2.51 13.20
CA VAL A 346 1.52 2.84 13.50
C VAL A 346 2.08 1.84 14.50
N VAL A 347 3.21 1.23 14.17
CA VAL A 347 4.01 0.45 15.10
C VAL A 347 5.26 1.26 15.44
N PRO A 348 5.37 1.80 16.66
CA PRO A 348 6.52 2.61 17.03
C PRO A 348 7.82 1.81 16.97
N VAL A 349 8.92 2.46 16.56
CA VAL A 349 10.22 1.79 16.38
C VAL A 349 10.85 1.28 17.68
N ASP A 350 10.43 1.82 18.82
CA ASP A 350 10.84 1.43 20.17
C ASP A 350 9.97 0.31 20.77
N LYS A 351 8.95 -0.16 20.04
CA LYS A 351 8.03 -1.23 20.47
C LYS A 351 8.31 -2.54 19.72
N PRO A 352 7.77 -3.68 20.19
CA PRO A 352 7.92 -4.95 19.48
C PRO A 352 7.45 -4.87 18.03
N ASP A 353 8.26 -5.39 17.11
CA ASP A 353 7.93 -5.41 15.69
C ASP A 353 6.73 -6.32 15.41
N THR A 354 5.59 -5.68 15.22
CA THR A 354 4.28 -6.31 14.99
C THR A 354 3.65 -5.90 13.67
N LEU A 355 4.32 -5.04 12.90
CA LEU A 355 3.74 -4.45 11.69
C LEU A 355 3.52 -5.51 10.61
N SER A 356 4.41 -6.49 10.51
CA SER A 356 4.22 -7.64 9.60
C SER A 356 2.91 -8.40 9.87
N VAL A 357 2.49 -8.50 11.14
CA VAL A 357 1.24 -9.13 11.55
C VAL A 357 0.04 -8.28 11.11
N VAL A 358 0.10 -6.96 11.28
CA VAL A 358 -0.94 -6.03 10.78
C VAL A 358 -1.17 -6.23 9.28
N PHE A 359 -0.09 -6.28 8.49
CA PHE A 359 -0.18 -6.54 7.05
C PHE A 359 -0.73 -7.94 6.75
N ASP A 360 -0.35 -8.97 7.50
CA ASP A 360 -0.88 -10.33 7.33
C ASP A 360 -2.40 -10.40 7.53
N ARG A 361 -2.96 -9.60 8.44
CA ARG A 361 -4.41 -9.45 8.63
C ARG A 361 -5.15 -8.79 7.48
N GLY A 362 -4.45 -8.21 6.52
CA GLY A 362 -5.06 -7.46 5.42
C GLY A 362 -5.36 -6.01 5.76
N LEU A 363 -4.59 -5.45 6.71
CA LEU A 363 -4.59 -4.05 7.10
C LEU A 363 -3.31 -3.36 6.59
N ILE A 364 -3.22 -2.04 6.77
CA ILE A 364 -2.05 -1.23 6.38
C ILE A 364 -1.51 -0.45 7.57
N GLY A 365 -0.23 -0.11 7.53
CA GLY A 365 0.43 0.61 8.59
C GLY A 365 1.84 1.02 8.22
N VAL A 366 2.53 1.66 9.16
CA VAL A 366 3.90 2.17 9.01
C VAL A 366 4.68 2.00 10.31
N TYR A 367 6.00 1.85 10.19
CA TYR A 367 6.90 2.15 11.29
C TYR A 367 7.04 3.65 11.45
N HIS A 368 7.12 4.12 12.69
CA HIS A 368 7.37 5.53 12.98
C HIS A 368 8.08 5.74 14.32
N ASP A 369 8.98 6.70 14.38
CA ASP A 369 9.51 7.23 15.64
C ASP A 369 8.71 8.47 16.04
N TRP A 370 7.99 8.38 17.15
CA TRP A 370 7.20 9.49 17.66
C TRP A 370 8.03 10.62 18.29
N CYS A 371 9.35 10.48 18.38
CA CYS A 371 10.26 11.61 18.62
C CYS A 371 10.37 12.53 17.40
N GLU A 372 9.84 12.14 16.24
CA GLU A 372 9.85 12.91 15.00
C GLU A 372 8.44 13.25 14.52
N SER A 373 8.33 14.29 13.70
CA SER A 373 7.05 14.62 13.06
C SER A 373 6.68 13.54 12.05
N LEU A 374 5.43 13.06 12.10
CA LEU A 374 4.89 12.21 11.04
C LEU A 374 4.79 13.01 9.73
N ASN A 375 5.40 12.49 8.67
CA ASN A 375 5.44 13.14 7.36
C ASN A 375 4.08 13.04 6.64
N THR A 376 3.14 13.90 7.04
CA THR A 376 1.78 13.98 6.50
C THR A 376 1.29 15.44 6.49
N TYR A 377 0.13 15.69 5.87
CA TYR A 377 -0.48 17.03 5.84
C TYR A 377 -1.25 17.33 7.14
N PRO A 378 -1.37 18.60 7.56
CA PRO A 378 -2.26 18.97 8.66
C PRO A 378 -3.71 18.53 8.39
N ARG A 379 -4.45 18.15 9.43
CA ARG A 379 -5.85 17.67 9.36
C ARG A 379 -6.06 16.40 8.53
N THR A 380 -5.01 15.59 8.36
CA THR A 380 -5.11 14.30 7.66
C THR A 380 -6.02 13.31 8.39
N TYR A 381 -5.96 13.24 9.72
CA TYR A 381 -6.65 12.23 10.51
C TYR A 381 -7.76 12.88 11.32
N ASP A 382 -8.98 12.35 11.18
CA ASP A 382 -10.16 12.83 11.89
C ASP A 382 -10.18 12.33 13.34
N LEU A 383 -9.49 11.21 13.61
CA LEU A 383 -9.35 10.63 14.95
C LEU A 383 -7.94 10.08 15.18
N LEU A 384 -7.34 10.42 16.32
CA LEU A 384 -6.08 9.85 16.81
C LEU A 384 -6.38 8.92 17.99
N HIS A 385 -6.02 7.66 17.86
CA HIS A 385 -6.11 6.65 18.89
C HIS A 385 -4.73 6.46 19.53
N SER A 386 -4.57 6.91 20.77
CA SER A 386 -3.29 6.92 21.51
C SER A 386 -3.30 5.98 22.72
N SER A 387 -4.08 4.89 22.66
CA SER A 387 -4.15 3.93 23.76
C SER A 387 -2.78 3.29 24.01
N PHE A 388 -2.40 3.18 25.28
CA PHE A 388 -1.10 2.66 25.73
C PHE A 388 0.13 3.40 25.17
N TYR A 389 -0.03 4.54 24.48
CA TYR A 389 1.08 5.31 23.93
C TYR A 389 1.91 6.00 25.02
N LEU A 390 1.24 6.62 26.00
CA LEU A 390 1.88 7.31 27.13
C LEU A 390 2.08 6.40 28.36
N GLY A 391 1.75 5.10 28.26
CA GLY A 391 1.75 4.20 29.41
C GLY A 391 3.11 4.03 30.09
N ASP A 392 4.21 4.17 29.33
CA ASP A 392 5.57 4.04 29.84
C ASP A 392 6.17 5.38 30.31
N VAL A 393 5.50 6.51 30.02
CA VAL A 393 5.99 7.86 30.36
C VAL A 393 5.86 8.15 31.86
N THR A 394 4.95 7.46 32.56
CA THR A 394 4.74 7.62 34.01
C THR A 394 5.78 6.90 34.89
N GLN A 395 6.80 6.25 34.31
CA GLN A 395 7.87 5.58 35.06
C GLN A 395 9.22 6.33 35.07
N ARG A 396 9.26 7.60 34.64
CA ARG A 396 10.48 8.42 34.67
C ARG A 396 10.60 9.30 35.89
#